data_AF-A0A0D6T9V6-F1
#
_entry.id   AF-A0A0D6T9V6-F1
#
_cell.length_a   1.000
_cell.length_b   1.000
_cell.length_c   1.000
_cell.angle_alpha   90.00
_cell.angle_beta   90.00
_cell.angle_gamma   90.00
#
_symmetry.space_group_name_H-M   'P 1'
#
loop_
_entity.id
_entity.type
_entity.pdbx_description
1 polymer ?
#
loop_
_entity_poly.entity_id
_entity_poly.type
_entity_poly.pdbx_seq_one_letter_code
_entity_poly.pdbx_strand_id
1 'polypeptide(L)'
;MLGLCRFSYLGLRGYQVEHDSIAARRAYLYDPDRLARRWLWFQTVALPGWLAQTDPDFTLVIMTGPDLPEPWLGQLRDLCDRVPQLRLSLVPAMDYHLEACHAAVAPHLDPDAQVIGHFRHDDDDAVAVDYIARARADFARVSPLWQVEGKLSLDYGRGLIIAARDGQLKITPRICHNMGVALTIFLAPDAPRTALHFNHTKLAQWMPGVQVTRPLMFIRSIHADSDSGDMGPGLPWQPEEGTMNRLLRSRFGLRRADLAALARSLG
;
A
#
# COMPACT_ATOMS: atom_id res chain seq x y z
N MET A 1 11.17 -2.39 9.28
CA MET A 1 9.88 -2.71 8.62
C MET A 1 10.07 -2.68 7.10
N LEU A 2 9.50 -3.62 6.33
CA LEU A 2 9.82 -3.76 4.89
C LEU A 2 8.56 -3.84 4.02
N GLY A 3 8.34 -2.80 3.22
CA GLY A 3 7.18 -2.64 2.36
C GLY A 3 7.47 -2.83 0.89
N LEU A 4 6.46 -3.24 0.13
CA LEU A 4 6.48 -3.20 -1.33
C LEU A 4 5.32 -2.34 -1.86
N CYS A 5 5.65 -1.34 -2.65
CA CYS A 5 4.72 -0.55 -3.46
C CYS A 5 5.00 -0.80 -4.93
N ARG A 6 3.99 -1.23 -5.68
CA ARG A 6 4.14 -1.51 -7.12
C ARG A 6 3.62 -0.33 -7.91
N PHE A 7 4.48 0.39 -8.61
CA PHE A 7 4.06 1.53 -9.43
C PHE A 7 3.98 1.11 -10.90
N SER A 8 2.76 0.86 -11.38
CA SER A 8 2.47 0.42 -12.76
C SER A 8 3.38 -0.71 -13.27
N TYR A 9 3.74 -1.65 -12.41
CA TYR A 9 4.63 -2.76 -12.75
C TYR A 9 3.99 -3.74 -13.74
N LEU A 10 4.73 -4.09 -14.79
CA LEU A 10 4.37 -5.05 -15.83
C LEU A 10 4.58 -6.51 -15.36
N GLY A 11 3.80 -6.96 -14.38
CA GLY A 11 3.75 -8.38 -14.00
C GLY A 11 2.72 -9.15 -14.81
N LEU A 12 3.03 -10.37 -15.23
CA LEU A 12 2.02 -11.29 -15.76
C LEU A 12 1.32 -12.05 -14.61
N ARG A 13 0.00 -12.23 -14.74
CA ARG A 13 -0.90 -12.91 -13.77
C ARG A 13 -0.96 -12.22 -12.39
N GLY A 14 -1.99 -12.54 -11.60
CA GLY A 14 -2.15 -11.99 -10.24
C GLY A 14 -2.83 -10.61 -10.15
N TYR A 15 -3.54 -10.22 -11.21
CA TYR A 15 -4.34 -8.99 -11.30
C TYR A 15 -5.77 -9.37 -11.74
N GLN A 16 -6.76 -8.54 -11.40
CA GLN A 16 -8.14 -8.76 -11.86
C GLN A 16 -8.29 -8.45 -13.35
N VAL A 17 -7.55 -7.45 -13.85
CA VAL A 17 -7.49 -7.15 -15.29
C VAL A 17 -6.42 -8.01 -15.95
N GLU A 18 -6.87 -9.00 -16.72
CA GLU A 18 -6.03 -9.85 -17.58
C GLU A 18 -5.92 -9.27 -19.00
N HIS A 19 -4.79 -9.52 -19.65
CA HIS A 19 -4.56 -9.13 -21.05
C HIS A 19 -3.95 -10.30 -21.80
N ASP A 20 -4.30 -10.42 -23.08
CA ASP A 20 -3.88 -11.54 -23.94
C ASP A 20 -2.37 -11.59 -24.24
N SER A 21 -1.64 -10.49 -23.98
CA SER A 21 -0.19 -10.43 -24.18
C SER A 21 0.51 -9.40 -23.28
N ILE A 22 1.83 -9.57 -23.10
CA ILE A 22 2.70 -8.58 -22.45
C ILE A 22 2.59 -7.21 -23.14
N ALA A 23 2.55 -7.20 -24.48
CA ALA A 23 2.46 -5.96 -25.25
C ALA A 23 1.15 -5.21 -24.99
N ALA A 24 0.02 -5.91 -24.98
CA ALA A 24 -1.28 -5.33 -24.66
C ALA A 24 -1.32 -4.80 -23.21
N ARG A 25 -0.77 -5.57 -22.26
CA ARG A 25 -0.66 -5.14 -20.86
C ARG A 25 0.23 -3.90 -20.71
N ARG A 26 1.36 -3.85 -21.43
CA ARG A 26 2.24 -2.69 -21.45
C ARG A 26 1.52 -1.46 -21.98
N ALA A 27 0.84 -1.58 -23.13
CA ALA A 27 0.08 -0.48 -23.71
C ALA A 27 -1.01 0.03 -22.76
N TYR A 28 -1.70 -0.87 -22.06
CA TYR A 28 -2.69 -0.48 -21.04
C TYR A 28 -2.05 0.21 -19.83
N LEU A 29 -1.01 -0.39 -19.22
CA LEU A 29 -0.38 0.15 -18.02
C LEU A 29 0.31 1.49 -18.28
N TYR A 30 0.94 1.63 -19.45
CA TYR A 30 1.74 2.77 -19.86
C TYR A 30 1.00 3.76 -20.76
N ASP A 31 -0.33 3.64 -20.86
CA ASP A 31 -1.16 4.67 -21.45
C ASP A 31 -0.83 6.03 -20.77
N PRO A 32 -0.49 7.08 -21.56
CA PRO A 32 -0.01 8.34 -21.00
C PRO A 32 -0.99 8.98 -20.01
N ASP A 33 -2.29 8.95 -20.32
CA ASP A 33 -3.32 9.53 -19.48
C ASP A 33 -3.48 8.71 -18.19
N ARG A 34 -3.46 7.37 -18.29
CA ARG A 34 -3.46 6.49 -17.12
C ARG A 34 -2.27 6.74 -16.21
N LEU A 35 -1.06 6.84 -16.76
CA LEU A 35 0.15 7.10 -15.96
C LEU A 35 0.08 8.46 -15.27
N ALA A 36 -0.39 9.50 -15.95
CA ALA A 36 -0.61 10.81 -15.35
C ALA A 36 -1.60 10.75 -14.16
N ARG A 37 -2.70 9.99 -14.31
CA ARG A 37 -3.65 9.76 -13.22
C ARG A 37 -3.04 8.96 -12.06
N ARG A 38 -2.31 7.87 -12.33
CA ARG A 38 -1.61 7.09 -11.29
C ARG A 38 -0.60 7.93 -10.54
N TRP A 39 0.20 8.72 -11.25
CA TRP A 39 1.14 9.64 -10.63
C TRP A 39 0.46 10.64 -9.71
N LEU A 40 -0.67 11.20 -10.15
CA LEU A 40 -1.42 12.15 -9.34
C LEU A 40 -1.98 11.52 -8.06
N TRP A 41 -2.48 10.27 -8.12
CA TRP A 41 -2.86 9.50 -6.93
C TRP A 41 -1.68 9.25 -6.00
N PHE A 42 -0.55 8.81 -6.56
CA PHE A 42 0.66 8.55 -5.80
C PHE A 42 1.17 9.79 -5.06
N GLN A 43 1.29 10.91 -5.77
CA GLN A 43 1.78 12.16 -5.19
C GLN A 43 0.78 12.77 -4.19
N THR A 44 -0.52 12.70 -4.48
CA THR A 44 -1.55 13.39 -3.68
C THR A 44 -1.99 12.57 -2.47
N VAL A 45 -2.03 11.24 -2.56
CA VAL A 45 -2.65 10.37 -1.56
C VAL A 45 -1.64 9.45 -0.89
N ALA A 46 -0.88 8.67 -1.67
CA ALA A 46 0.00 7.65 -1.11
C ALA A 46 1.26 8.21 -0.45
N LEU A 47 1.96 9.10 -1.16
CA LEU A 47 3.27 9.60 -0.77
C LEU A 47 3.29 10.44 0.52
N PRO A 48 2.33 11.35 0.79
CA PRO A 48 2.40 12.25 1.95
C PRO A 48 2.55 11.51 3.29
N GLY A 49 1.83 10.39 3.47
CA GLY A 49 1.91 9.59 4.69
C GLY A 49 3.27 8.93 4.90
N TRP A 50 3.96 8.55 3.82
CA TRP A 50 5.30 7.96 3.88
C TRP A 50 6.38 9.00 4.19
N LEU A 51 6.29 10.18 3.58
CA LEU A 51 7.23 11.28 3.85
C LEU A 51 7.12 11.80 5.29
N ALA A 52 5.95 11.63 5.91
CA ALA A 52 5.66 12.09 7.26
C ALA A 52 5.70 10.97 8.32
N GLN A 53 6.23 9.78 8.02
CA GLN A 53 6.33 8.72 9.02
C GLN A 53 7.12 9.20 10.26
N THR A 54 6.53 9.01 11.42
CA THR A 54 7.12 9.39 12.72
C THR A 54 8.25 8.47 13.17
N ASP A 55 8.32 7.26 12.61
CA ASP A 55 9.40 6.30 12.81
C ASP A 55 10.11 6.06 11.47
N PRO A 56 11.39 6.43 11.34
CA PRO A 56 12.14 6.30 10.10
C PRO A 56 12.67 4.88 9.83
N ASP A 57 12.49 3.91 10.75
CA ASP A 57 13.00 2.53 10.65
C ASP A 57 12.11 1.65 9.76
N PHE A 58 12.04 2.05 8.49
CA PHE A 58 11.38 1.33 7.42
C PHE A 58 12.07 1.50 6.07
N THR A 59 11.86 0.52 5.21
CA THR A 59 12.13 0.59 3.78
C THR A 59 10.83 0.35 3.03
N LEU A 60 10.44 1.25 2.15
CA LEU A 60 9.38 1.05 1.16
C LEU A 60 10.02 0.90 -0.22
N VAL A 61 10.00 -0.32 -0.73
CA VAL A 61 10.49 -0.63 -2.07
C VAL A 61 9.43 -0.20 -3.08
N ILE A 62 9.75 0.76 -3.93
CA ILE A 62 8.93 1.13 -5.08
C ILE A 62 9.41 0.30 -6.26
N MET A 63 8.58 -0.63 -6.70
CA MET A 63 8.86 -1.58 -7.77
C MET A 63 8.19 -1.14 -9.07
N THR A 64 8.95 -1.09 -10.15
CA THR A 64 8.45 -0.83 -11.51
C THR A 64 9.35 -1.51 -12.56
N GLY A 65 8.98 -1.40 -13.84
CA GLY A 65 9.77 -1.92 -14.96
C GLY A 65 10.89 -0.96 -15.38
N PRO A 66 12.04 -1.45 -15.90
CA PRO A 66 13.06 -0.59 -16.51
C PRO A 66 12.55 0.12 -17.77
N ASP A 67 11.42 -0.32 -18.32
CA ASP A 67 10.74 0.23 -19.48
C ASP A 67 9.61 1.22 -19.13
N LEU A 68 9.47 1.62 -17.86
CA LEU A 68 8.53 2.67 -17.47
C LEU A 68 8.86 3.96 -18.24
N PRO A 69 7.89 4.59 -18.93
CA PRO A 69 8.16 5.78 -19.74
C PRO A 69 8.61 6.99 -18.89
N GLU A 70 9.45 7.82 -19.50
CA GLU A 70 9.70 9.17 -18.97
C GLU A 70 8.44 10.04 -19.12
N PRO A 71 8.21 11.03 -18.22
CA PRO A 71 9.09 11.46 -17.13
C PRO A 71 8.97 10.64 -15.84
N TRP A 72 8.08 9.64 -15.79
CA TRP A 72 7.70 8.98 -14.54
C TRP A 72 8.85 8.20 -13.90
N LEU A 73 9.66 7.53 -14.72
CA LEU A 73 10.83 6.81 -14.24
C LEU A 73 11.89 7.75 -13.64
N GLY A 74 12.20 8.87 -14.31
CA GLY A 74 13.06 9.91 -13.76
C GLY A 74 12.53 10.48 -12.45
N GLN A 75 11.22 10.75 -12.36
CA GLN A 75 10.62 11.27 -11.13
C GLN A 75 10.67 10.27 -9.97
N LEU A 76 10.51 8.95 -10.23
CA LEU A 76 10.68 7.92 -9.21
C LEU A 76 12.13 7.80 -8.72
N ARG A 77 13.10 7.90 -9.64
CA ARG A 77 14.54 7.93 -9.28
C ARG A 77 14.84 9.12 -8.37
N ASP A 78 14.49 10.33 -8.82
CA ASP A 78 14.67 11.57 -8.06
C ASP A 78 14.03 11.51 -6.66
N LEU A 79 12.85 10.88 -6.55
CA LEU A 79 12.18 10.69 -5.27
C LEU A 79 12.96 9.76 -4.34
N CYS A 80 13.40 8.60 -4.84
CA CYS A 80 14.13 7.61 -4.05
C CYS A 80 15.55 8.07 -3.68
N ASP A 81 16.18 8.91 -4.50
CA ASP A 81 17.47 9.52 -4.19
C ASP A 81 17.36 10.54 -3.04
N ARG A 82 16.24 11.26 -2.94
CA ARG A 82 16.00 12.25 -1.88
C ARG A 82 15.49 11.67 -0.57
N VAL A 83 14.83 10.50 -0.60
CA VAL A 83 14.16 9.93 0.57
C VAL A 83 14.76 8.56 0.88
N PRO A 84 15.61 8.44 1.91
CA PRO A 84 16.38 7.23 2.15
C PRO A 84 15.53 5.99 2.52
N GLN A 85 14.30 6.16 2.95
CA GLN A 85 13.38 5.05 3.21
C GLN A 85 12.73 4.51 1.94
N LEU A 86 12.77 5.25 0.83
CA LEU A 86 12.23 4.82 -0.45
C LEU A 86 13.36 4.20 -1.30
N ARG A 87 13.09 3.02 -1.86
CA ARG A 87 14.07 2.30 -2.69
C ARG A 87 13.44 1.92 -4.01
N LEU A 88 13.98 2.43 -5.11
CA LEU A 88 13.54 2.06 -6.45
C LEU A 88 14.11 0.68 -6.82
N SER A 89 13.24 -0.24 -7.20
CA SER A 89 13.62 -1.54 -7.74
C SER A 89 13.09 -1.67 -9.17
N LEU A 90 14.02 -1.78 -10.13
CA LEU A 90 13.71 -1.99 -11.54
C LEU A 90 13.73 -3.48 -11.84
N VAL A 91 12.56 -4.07 -11.93
CA VAL A 91 12.40 -5.50 -12.21
C VAL A 91 11.89 -5.62 -13.65
N PRO A 92 12.59 -6.32 -14.56
CA PRO A 92 12.02 -6.63 -15.88
C PRO A 92 10.72 -7.42 -15.76
N ALA A 93 9.86 -7.38 -16.77
CA ALA A 93 8.64 -8.16 -16.75
C ALA A 93 8.94 -9.66 -16.55
N MET A 94 8.23 -10.30 -15.61
CA MET A 94 8.35 -11.73 -15.30
C MET A 94 6.98 -12.41 -15.41
N ASP A 95 7.00 -13.71 -15.72
CA ASP A 95 5.80 -14.54 -15.86
C ASP A 95 5.03 -14.73 -14.54
N TYR A 96 5.75 -14.78 -13.42
CA TYR A 96 5.20 -15.00 -12.10
C TYR A 96 5.32 -13.74 -11.23
N HIS A 97 4.17 -13.12 -10.97
CA HIS A 97 4.10 -11.88 -10.19
C HIS A 97 4.77 -11.95 -8.81
N LEU A 98 4.62 -13.08 -8.08
CA LEU A 98 5.18 -13.22 -6.74
C LEU A 98 6.71 -13.29 -6.75
N GLU A 99 7.31 -13.94 -7.76
CA GLU A 99 8.76 -13.99 -7.92
C GLU A 99 9.34 -12.61 -8.21
N ALA A 100 8.65 -11.82 -9.04
CA ALA A 100 9.04 -10.44 -9.31
C ALA A 100 8.98 -9.56 -8.05
N CYS A 101 7.90 -9.70 -7.26
CA CYS A 101 7.77 -9.01 -5.99
C CYS A 101 8.87 -9.42 -5.00
N HIS A 102 9.23 -10.71 -4.96
CA HIS A 102 10.31 -11.21 -4.14
C HIS A 102 11.67 -10.66 -4.60
N ALA A 103 11.95 -10.67 -5.91
CA ALA A 103 13.17 -10.10 -6.48
C ALA A 103 13.33 -8.61 -6.15
N ALA A 104 12.23 -7.86 -6.09
CA ALA A 104 12.26 -6.46 -5.67
C ALA A 104 12.62 -6.29 -4.19
N VAL A 105 12.12 -7.16 -3.31
CA VAL A 105 12.21 -7.02 -1.86
C VAL A 105 13.47 -7.66 -1.28
N ALA A 106 13.92 -8.79 -1.82
CA ALA A 106 15.01 -9.60 -1.27
C ALA A 106 16.32 -8.83 -1.02
N PRO A 107 16.76 -7.87 -1.88
CA PRO A 107 17.97 -7.07 -1.63
C PRO A 107 17.88 -6.14 -0.41
N HIS A 108 16.68 -5.94 0.13
CA HIS A 108 16.40 -5.01 1.23
C HIS A 108 16.06 -5.74 2.54
N LEU A 109 16.22 -7.06 2.58
CA LEU A 109 16.13 -7.82 3.82
C LEU A 109 17.30 -7.43 4.74
N ASP A 110 16.98 -7.20 6.01
CA ASP A 110 17.98 -6.95 7.04
C ASP A 110 18.44 -8.29 7.63
N PRO A 111 19.71 -8.69 7.41
CA PRO A 111 20.22 -9.97 7.91
C PRO A 111 20.33 -10.02 9.44
N ASP A 112 20.35 -8.86 10.11
CA ASP A 112 20.47 -8.75 11.56
C ASP A 112 19.10 -8.61 12.25
N ALA A 113 18.02 -8.50 11.48
CA ALA A 113 16.67 -8.43 12.03
C ALA A 113 16.32 -9.72 12.78
N GLN A 114 15.59 -9.60 13.89
CA GLN A 114 15.00 -10.76 14.58
C GLN A 114 13.61 -11.12 14.02
N VAL A 115 12.91 -10.11 13.49
CA VAL A 115 11.57 -10.23 12.89
C VAL A 115 11.47 -9.21 11.78
N ILE A 116 10.93 -9.61 10.63
CA ILE A 116 10.65 -8.69 9.53
C ILE A 116 9.13 -8.48 9.44
N GLY A 117 8.70 -7.25 9.71
CA GLY A 117 7.33 -6.82 9.43
C GLY A 117 7.18 -6.45 7.96
N HIS A 118 6.64 -7.37 7.17
CA HIS A 118 6.34 -7.15 5.76
C HIS A 118 4.98 -6.48 5.58
N PHE A 119 4.88 -5.52 4.66
CA PHE A 119 3.61 -4.92 4.27
C PHE A 119 3.53 -4.67 2.76
N ARG A 120 2.30 -4.57 2.26
CA ARG A 120 2.02 -4.14 0.88
C ARG A 120 1.47 -2.73 0.92
N HIS A 121 1.68 -2.00 -0.16
CA HIS A 121 1.11 -0.67 -0.34
C HIS A 121 0.78 -0.47 -1.81
N ASP A 122 -0.45 -0.06 -2.11
CA ASP A 122 -0.81 0.33 -3.46
C ASP A 122 -0.57 1.85 -3.62
N ASP A 123 -0.11 2.28 -4.81
CA ASP A 123 0.33 3.65 -5.11
C ASP A 123 -0.81 4.69 -5.14
N ASP A 124 -2.02 4.30 -4.77
CA ASP A 124 -3.22 5.14 -4.67
C ASP A 124 -3.87 5.13 -3.28
N ASP A 125 -3.38 4.29 -2.37
CA ASP A 125 -3.88 4.19 -0.99
C ASP A 125 -3.00 4.98 -0.03
N ALA A 126 -3.48 5.29 1.18
CA ALA A 126 -2.68 5.97 2.20
C ALA A 126 -2.63 5.18 3.50
N VAL A 127 -1.50 5.28 4.21
CA VAL A 127 -1.36 4.83 5.60
C VAL A 127 -1.14 6.02 6.52
N ALA A 128 -1.47 5.84 7.80
CA ALA A 128 -1.29 6.91 8.77
C ALA A 128 0.20 7.25 8.99
N VAL A 129 0.50 8.51 9.33
CA VAL A 129 1.85 9.04 9.60
C VAL A 129 2.58 8.37 10.76
N ASP A 130 1.91 7.54 11.54
CA ASP A 130 2.48 6.75 12.63
C ASP A 130 2.33 5.24 12.42
N TYR A 131 2.08 4.79 11.19
CA TYR A 131 1.93 3.38 10.85
C TYR A 131 3.12 2.53 11.26
N ILE A 132 4.34 2.95 10.93
CA ILE A 132 5.56 2.19 11.28
C ILE A 132 5.72 2.12 12.80
N ALA A 133 5.64 3.26 13.48
CA ALA A 133 5.76 3.35 14.93
C ALA A 133 4.71 2.47 15.64
N ARG A 134 3.46 2.52 15.17
CA ARG A 134 2.36 1.75 15.77
C ARG A 134 2.45 0.26 15.47
N ALA A 135 2.75 -0.13 14.25
CA ALA A 135 2.88 -1.55 13.90
C ALA A 135 3.94 -2.24 14.76
N ARG A 136 5.09 -1.59 14.99
CA ARG A 136 6.15 -2.11 15.86
C ARG A 136 5.72 -2.17 17.33
N ALA A 137 5.11 -1.10 17.84
CA ALA A 137 4.67 -1.02 19.23
C ALA A 137 3.57 -2.05 19.54
N ASP A 138 2.59 -2.21 18.65
CA ASP A 138 1.52 -3.18 18.82
C ASP A 138 2.04 -4.61 18.63
N PHE A 139 2.95 -4.85 17.67
CA PHE A 139 3.62 -6.15 17.52
C PHE A 139 4.31 -6.59 18.81
N ALA A 140 5.06 -5.70 19.48
CA ALA A 140 5.73 -6.04 20.74
C ALA A 140 4.76 -6.55 21.82
N ARG A 141 3.49 -6.12 21.79
CA ARG A 141 2.45 -6.55 22.74
C ARG A 141 1.84 -7.91 22.40
N VAL A 142 1.92 -8.31 21.13
CA VAL A 142 1.33 -9.56 20.63
C VAL A 142 2.38 -10.56 20.14
N SER A 143 3.66 -10.25 20.33
CA SER A 143 4.80 -11.08 19.94
C SER A 143 4.78 -12.49 20.54
N PRO A 144 4.18 -12.78 21.72
CA PRO A 144 4.05 -14.16 22.17
C PRO A 144 3.26 -15.06 21.21
N LEU A 145 2.27 -14.52 20.48
CA LEU A 145 1.56 -15.29 19.43
C LEU A 145 2.48 -15.59 18.25
N TRP A 146 3.34 -14.63 17.88
CA TRP A 146 4.32 -14.82 16.82
C TRP A 146 5.41 -15.83 17.22
N GLN A 147 5.88 -15.80 18.47
CA GLN A 147 6.94 -16.70 18.96
C GLN A 147 6.57 -18.19 18.85
N VAL A 148 5.27 -18.52 18.92
CA VAL A 148 4.78 -19.90 18.78
C VAL A 148 4.81 -20.38 17.32
N GLU A 149 4.44 -19.52 16.38
CA GLU A 149 4.17 -19.91 14.98
C GLU A 149 5.24 -19.43 13.98
N GLY A 150 6.13 -18.51 14.38
CA GLY A 150 7.09 -17.82 13.51
C GLY A 150 6.47 -16.84 12.51
N LYS A 151 5.15 -16.59 12.62
CA LYS A 151 4.35 -15.76 11.70
C LYS A 151 3.12 -15.19 12.40
N LEU A 152 2.76 -13.95 12.08
CA LEU A 152 1.62 -13.26 12.66
C LEU A 152 1.15 -12.15 11.71
N SER A 153 -0.16 -11.97 11.54
CA SER A 153 -0.71 -10.78 10.89
C SER A 153 -1.24 -9.78 11.92
N LEU A 154 -0.94 -8.49 11.72
CA LEU A 154 -1.48 -7.36 12.48
C LEU A 154 -2.25 -6.44 11.52
N ASP A 155 -3.58 -6.43 11.65
CA ASP A 155 -4.50 -5.70 10.76
C ASP A 155 -5.05 -4.45 11.46
N TYR A 156 -4.78 -3.27 10.93
CA TYR A 156 -5.43 -2.05 11.39
C TYR A 156 -6.78 -1.85 10.70
N GLY A 157 -7.85 -2.33 11.32
CA GLY A 157 -9.16 -2.41 10.68
C GLY A 157 -9.87 -1.07 10.44
N ARG A 158 -9.52 0.02 11.14
CA ARG A 158 -10.23 1.31 11.00
C ARG A 158 -9.61 2.21 9.93
N GLY A 159 -10.40 2.51 8.89
CA GLY A 159 -9.99 3.34 7.76
C GLY A 159 -11.09 4.25 7.21
N LEU A 160 -10.74 4.94 6.13
CA LEU A 160 -11.66 5.65 5.24
C LEU A 160 -11.63 5.01 3.85
N ILE A 161 -12.79 4.80 3.25
CA ILE A 161 -12.88 4.49 1.83
C ILE A 161 -13.18 5.80 1.09
N ILE A 162 -12.29 6.20 0.18
CA ILE A 162 -12.52 7.36 -0.68
C ILE A 162 -12.86 6.89 -2.09
N ALA A 163 -14.00 7.35 -2.61
CA ALA A 163 -14.41 7.10 -3.98
C ALA A 163 -14.35 8.40 -4.76
N ALA A 164 -13.67 8.38 -5.90
CA ALA A 164 -13.59 9.47 -6.86
C ALA A 164 -14.20 9.01 -8.19
N ARG A 165 -15.41 9.51 -8.49
CA ARG A 165 -16.16 9.17 -9.70
C ARG A 165 -16.92 10.40 -10.19
N ASP A 166 -16.95 10.63 -11.49
CA ASP A 166 -17.73 11.70 -12.13
C ASP A 166 -17.46 13.09 -11.52
N GLY A 167 -16.20 13.39 -11.20
CA GLY A 167 -15.82 14.65 -10.56
C GLY A 167 -16.16 14.77 -9.07
N GLN A 168 -16.77 13.75 -8.46
CA GLN A 168 -17.26 13.77 -7.09
C GLN A 168 -16.40 12.94 -6.14
N LEU A 169 -16.17 13.49 -4.95
CA LEU A 169 -15.49 12.82 -3.83
C LEU A 169 -16.52 12.34 -2.80
N LYS A 170 -16.53 11.04 -2.54
CA LYS A 170 -17.25 10.43 -1.40
C LYS A 170 -16.25 9.83 -0.42
N ILE A 171 -16.38 10.20 0.86
CA ILE A 171 -15.57 9.64 1.95
C ILE A 171 -16.49 8.80 2.85
N THR A 172 -16.18 7.53 3.01
CA THR A 172 -16.97 6.57 3.79
C THR A 172 -16.11 5.96 4.89
N PRO A 173 -16.31 6.34 6.17
CA PRO A 173 -15.57 5.74 7.27
C PRO A 173 -15.99 4.27 7.49
N ARG A 174 -15.01 3.37 7.56
CA ARG A 174 -15.27 1.93 7.67
C ARG A 174 -14.29 1.20 8.59
N ILE A 175 -14.79 0.17 9.27
CA ILE A 175 -14.00 -0.86 9.93
C ILE A 175 -14.01 -2.09 9.03
N CYS A 176 -12.87 -2.42 8.47
CA CYS A 176 -12.66 -3.52 7.54
C CYS A 176 -11.84 -4.62 8.19
N HIS A 177 -11.91 -5.84 7.67
CA HIS A 177 -11.05 -6.95 8.10
C HIS A 177 -10.12 -7.35 6.98
N ASN A 178 -8.82 -7.33 7.26
CA ASN A 178 -7.74 -7.63 6.34
C ASN A 178 -7.94 -6.95 4.98
N MET A 179 -8.09 -5.62 4.96
CA MET A 179 -8.29 -4.85 3.72
C MET A 179 -7.04 -4.88 2.82
N GLY A 180 -5.88 -5.23 3.36
CA GLY A 180 -4.60 -5.22 2.66
C GLY A 180 -3.84 -3.91 2.80
N VAL A 181 -4.52 -2.84 3.21
CA VAL A 181 -3.93 -1.54 3.57
C VAL A 181 -3.73 -1.46 5.08
N ALA A 182 -2.60 -0.90 5.53
CA ALA A 182 -2.21 -0.89 6.95
C ALA A 182 -2.28 -2.29 7.61
N LEU A 183 -1.90 -3.32 6.85
CA LEU A 183 -1.81 -4.70 7.28
C LEU A 183 -0.34 -5.14 7.24
N THR A 184 0.19 -5.56 8.38
CA THR A 184 1.57 -6.08 8.49
C THR A 184 1.55 -7.59 8.71
N ILE A 185 2.40 -8.31 7.99
CA ILE A 185 2.71 -9.71 8.24
C ILE A 185 4.12 -9.79 8.79
N PHE A 186 4.23 -10.19 10.05
CA PHE A 186 5.50 -10.41 10.73
C PHE A 186 5.97 -11.83 10.47
N LEU A 187 7.18 -11.98 9.93
CA LEU A 187 7.79 -13.26 9.61
C LEU A 187 9.17 -13.37 10.26
N ALA A 188 9.63 -14.60 10.45
CA ALA A 188 11.04 -14.86 10.71
C ALA A 188 11.92 -14.32 9.55
N PRO A 189 13.14 -13.83 9.85
CA PRO A 189 14.02 -13.22 8.83
C PRO A 189 14.44 -14.18 7.71
N ASP A 190 14.49 -15.48 8.00
CA ASP A 190 14.83 -16.55 7.07
C ASP A 190 13.63 -17.07 6.26
N ALA A 191 12.43 -16.52 6.49
CA ALA A 191 11.25 -16.93 5.75
C ALA A 191 11.39 -16.55 4.26
N PRO A 192 11.21 -17.51 3.31
CA PRO A 192 11.34 -17.25 1.89
C PRO A 192 10.07 -16.59 1.31
N ARG A 193 9.36 -15.79 2.11
CA ARG A 193 8.05 -15.23 1.80
C ARG A 193 7.97 -13.80 2.30
N THR A 194 7.05 -13.06 1.71
CA THR A 194 6.70 -11.69 2.09
C THR A 194 5.19 -11.59 2.28
N ALA A 195 4.68 -10.42 2.67
CA ALA A 195 3.25 -10.18 2.77
C ALA A 195 2.48 -10.42 1.45
N LEU A 196 3.16 -10.43 0.31
CA LEU A 196 2.55 -10.65 -1.00
C LEU A 196 2.15 -12.11 -1.23
N HIS A 197 2.83 -13.04 -0.56
CA HIS A 197 2.63 -14.48 -0.71
C HIS A 197 1.36 -15.00 0.00
N PHE A 198 0.78 -14.19 0.88
CA PHE A 198 -0.42 -14.54 1.62
C PHE A 198 -1.60 -13.72 1.08
N ASN A 199 -2.68 -14.42 0.71
CA ASN A 199 -3.91 -13.71 0.36
C ASN A 199 -4.47 -13.07 1.63
N HIS A 200 -4.40 -11.74 1.70
CA HIS A 200 -4.87 -10.94 2.82
C HIS A 200 -6.30 -11.29 3.29
N THR A 201 -7.21 -11.64 2.39
CA THR A 201 -8.59 -12.03 2.79
C THR A 201 -8.69 -13.42 3.43
N LYS A 202 -7.63 -14.23 3.37
CA LYS A 202 -7.59 -15.64 3.82
C LYS A 202 -6.50 -15.93 4.84
N LEU A 203 -5.95 -14.92 5.53
CA LEU A 203 -4.79 -15.05 6.42
C LEU A 203 -4.92 -16.13 7.50
N ALA A 204 -6.14 -16.37 7.98
CA ALA A 204 -6.43 -17.41 8.97
C ALA A 204 -6.06 -18.84 8.52
N GLN A 205 -5.83 -19.07 7.22
CA GLN A 205 -5.32 -20.34 6.71
C GLN A 205 -3.84 -20.57 7.03
N TRP A 206 -3.09 -19.50 7.33
CA TRP A 206 -1.64 -19.56 7.46
C TRP A 206 -1.11 -19.07 8.80
N MET A 207 -1.76 -18.16 9.51
CA MET A 207 -1.18 -17.54 10.71
C MET A 207 -2.24 -17.01 11.68
N PRO A 208 -1.90 -16.86 12.97
CA PRO A 208 -2.71 -16.07 13.89
C PRO A 208 -2.80 -14.62 13.40
N GLY A 209 -3.94 -14.00 13.63
CA GLY A 209 -4.22 -12.62 13.24
C GLY A 209 -4.77 -11.79 14.40
N VAL A 210 -4.21 -10.60 14.59
CA VAL A 210 -4.71 -9.60 15.54
C VAL A 210 -5.25 -8.41 14.77
N GLN A 211 -6.50 -8.04 15.05
CA GLN A 211 -7.09 -6.84 14.49
C GLN A 211 -7.10 -5.71 15.52
N VAL A 212 -6.51 -4.57 15.15
CA VAL A 212 -6.49 -3.34 15.93
C VAL A 212 -7.46 -2.35 15.31
N THR A 213 -8.52 -2.00 16.03
CA THR A 213 -9.61 -1.16 15.49
C THR A 213 -9.44 0.33 15.79
N ARG A 214 -8.36 0.75 16.46
CA ARG A 214 -8.02 2.15 16.74
C ARG A 214 -6.49 2.32 16.78
N PRO A 215 -5.93 3.43 16.28
CA PRO A 215 -6.61 4.62 15.74
C PRO A 215 -7.07 4.44 14.28
N LEU A 216 -7.40 5.55 13.58
CA LEU A 216 -7.64 5.57 12.14
C LEU A 216 -6.31 5.42 11.39
N MET A 217 -6.18 4.39 10.54
CA MET A 217 -4.86 3.94 10.04
C MET A 217 -4.70 3.88 8.53
N PHE A 218 -5.78 3.86 7.76
CA PHE A 218 -5.68 3.81 6.31
C PHE A 218 -6.73 4.65 5.59
N ILE A 219 -6.39 5.01 4.36
CA ILE A 219 -7.33 5.40 3.31
C ILE A 219 -7.19 4.37 2.20
N ARG A 220 -8.32 3.80 1.75
CA ARG A 220 -8.38 3.04 0.52
C ARG A 220 -9.11 3.84 -0.55
N SER A 221 -8.53 3.92 -1.73
CA SER A 221 -9.05 4.66 -2.87
C SER A 221 -9.81 3.76 -3.84
N ILE A 222 -10.89 4.29 -4.42
CA ILE A 222 -11.68 3.64 -5.46
C ILE A 222 -11.92 4.65 -6.58
N HIS A 223 -11.39 4.34 -7.77
CA HIS A 223 -11.49 5.17 -8.96
C HIS A 223 -11.47 4.31 -10.23
N ALA A 224 -11.50 4.92 -11.42
CA ALA A 224 -11.59 4.21 -12.70
C ALA A 224 -10.42 3.24 -12.94
N ASP A 225 -9.20 3.62 -12.56
CA ASP A 225 -8.01 2.78 -12.73
C ASP A 225 -7.77 1.74 -11.60
N SER A 226 -8.69 1.60 -10.62
CA SER A 226 -8.54 0.62 -9.53
C SER A 226 -8.76 -0.80 -10.05
N ASP A 227 -7.87 -1.74 -9.69
CA ASP A 227 -8.02 -3.17 -10.07
C ASP A 227 -9.26 -3.82 -9.41
N SER A 228 -9.69 -3.29 -8.25
CA SER A 228 -10.95 -3.66 -7.60
C SER A 228 -11.79 -2.43 -7.26
N GLY A 229 -13.00 -2.35 -7.83
CA GLY A 229 -13.94 -1.26 -7.62
C GLY A 229 -14.90 -1.43 -6.42
N ASP A 230 -14.87 -2.58 -5.74
CA ASP A 230 -15.75 -2.86 -4.60
C ASP A 230 -15.14 -2.33 -3.29
N MET A 231 -15.95 -1.72 -2.43
CA MET A 231 -15.55 -1.34 -1.08
C MET A 231 -15.23 -2.57 -0.20
N GLY A 232 -15.72 -3.77 -0.57
CA GLY A 232 -15.55 -5.03 0.17
C GLY A 232 -16.49 -5.14 1.37
N PRO A 233 -16.29 -6.11 2.28
CA PRO A 233 -17.02 -6.20 3.54
C PRO A 233 -16.48 -5.21 4.59
N GLY A 234 -17.31 -4.85 5.57
CA GLY A 234 -16.91 -3.97 6.67
C GLY A 234 -18.07 -3.22 7.31
N LEU A 235 -17.86 -2.80 8.55
CA LEU A 235 -18.84 -2.13 9.41
C LEU A 235 -18.69 -0.60 9.33
N PRO A 236 -19.79 0.16 9.39
CA PRO A 236 -19.70 1.62 9.47
C PRO A 236 -19.12 2.04 10.83
N TRP A 237 -18.44 3.18 10.85
CA TRP A 237 -18.20 3.94 12.08
C TRP A 237 -18.43 5.42 11.80
N GLN A 238 -18.74 6.18 12.84
CA GLN A 238 -18.95 7.62 12.72
C GLN A 238 -17.79 8.37 13.39
N PRO A 239 -17.04 9.19 12.64
CA PRO A 239 -16.20 10.20 13.26
C PRO A 239 -17.07 11.24 13.95
N GLU A 240 -16.53 11.85 15.00
CA GLU A 240 -17.14 13.03 15.62
C GLU A 240 -17.44 14.10 14.56
N GLU A 241 -18.57 14.79 14.71
CA GLU A 241 -19.00 15.81 13.77
C GLU A 241 -17.94 16.93 13.62
N GLY A 242 -17.73 17.40 12.39
CA GLY A 242 -16.74 18.44 12.10
C GLY A 242 -15.27 17.99 12.16
N THR A 243 -14.96 16.74 12.51
CA THR A 243 -13.57 16.31 12.73
C THR A 243 -12.87 15.74 11.51
N MET A 244 -13.58 15.44 10.42
CA MET A 244 -13.03 14.77 9.24
C MET A 244 -11.80 15.49 8.64
N ASN A 245 -11.85 16.81 8.50
CA ASN A 245 -10.72 17.58 7.96
C ASN A 245 -9.48 17.51 8.87
N ARG A 246 -9.70 17.48 10.19
CA ARG A 246 -8.63 17.32 11.18
C ARG A 246 -8.06 15.89 11.12
N LEU A 247 -8.90 14.88 10.97
CA LEU A 247 -8.47 13.49 10.81
C LEU A 247 -7.63 13.29 9.54
N LEU A 248 -8.10 13.79 8.38
CA LEU A 248 -7.33 13.72 7.13
C LEU A 248 -5.94 14.35 7.27
N ARG A 249 -5.86 15.53 7.88
CA ARG A 249 -4.59 16.26 8.07
C ARG A 249 -3.67 15.56 9.06
N SER A 250 -4.18 15.24 10.25
CA SER A 250 -3.35 14.70 11.34
C SER A 250 -2.96 13.24 11.14
N ARG A 251 -3.79 12.45 10.47
CA ARG A 251 -3.52 11.02 10.24
C ARG A 251 -2.79 10.78 8.94
N PHE A 252 -3.07 11.53 7.88
CA PHE A 252 -2.56 11.22 6.54
C PHE A 252 -1.79 12.37 5.87
N GLY A 253 -1.71 13.54 6.51
CA GLY A 253 -1.13 14.74 5.87
C GLY A 253 -2.00 15.32 4.74
N LEU A 254 -3.27 14.91 4.63
CA LEU A 254 -4.14 15.25 3.50
C LEU A 254 -5.14 16.35 3.83
N ARG A 255 -5.47 17.17 2.82
CA ARG A 255 -6.61 18.11 2.90
C ARG A 255 -7.73 17.60 2.02
N ARG A 256 -8.97 17.73 2.52
CA ARG A 256 -10.17 17.38 1.74
C ARG A 256 -10.27 18.12 0.41
N ALA A 257 -9.75 19.35 0.35
CA ALA A 257 -9.72 20.13 -0.89
C ALA A 257 -8.83 19.50 -1.97
N ASP A 258 -7.70 18.90 -1.59
CA ASP A 258 -6.79 18.22 -2.52
C ASP A 258 -7.46 16.97 -3.08
N LEU A 259 -8.12 16.18 -2.23
CA LEU A 259 -8.90 15.01 -2.65
C LEU A 259 -10.07 15.37 -3.57
N ALA A 260 -10.73 16.51 -3.31
CA ALA A 260 -11.83 16.97 -4.16
C ALA A 260 -11.32 17.52 -5.50
N ALA A 261 -10.15 18.17 -5.51
CA ALA A 261 -9.49 18.59 -6.75
C ALA A 261 -9.06 17.38 -7.58
N LEU A 262 -8.48 16.37 -6.93
CA LEU A 262 -8.14 15.08 -7.52
C LEU A 262 -9.37 14.43 -8.16
N ALA A 263 -10.50 14.35 -7.44
CA ALA A 263 -11.71 13.77 -8.02
C ALA A 263 -12.19 14.52 -9.28
N ARG A 264 -12.06 15.85 -9.33
CA ARG A 264 -12.42 16.67 -10.50
C ARG A 264 -11.47 16.54 -11.67
N SER A 265 -10.18 16.30 -11.44
CA SER A 265 -9.21 16.11 -12.53
C SER A 265 -9.29 14.73 -13.17
N LEU A 266 -10.07 13.81 -12.61
CA LEU A 266 -10.20 12.42 -13.04
C LEU A 266 -11.55 12.10 -13.71
N GLY A 267 -12.50 13.04 -13.70
CA GLY A 267 -13.78 12.94 -14.40
C GLY A 267 -13.75 13.75 -15.69
#